data_AF-B6JWX9-F1
#
_entry.id   AF-B6JWX9-F1
#
_cell.length_a   1.000
_cell.length_b   1.000
_cell.length_c   1.000
_cell.angle_alpha   90.00
_cell.angle_beta   90.00
_cell.angle_gamma   90.00
#
_symmetry.space_group_name_H-M   'P 1'
#
loop_
_entity.id
_entity.type
_entity.pdbx_description
1 polymer ?
#
loop_
_entity_poly.entity_id
_entity_poly.type
_entity_poly.pdbx_seq_one_letter_code
_entity_poly.pdbx_strand_id
1 'polypeptide(L)'
;MAETSEKNDDFLLPIDPEALQDSLLAVDSENSLATVIPKIVKKYGLFRSLTESDLREKSEQEEQSQEVQEKAKPTPAKQPTAEEQGLDNLSAHKKELIDQIAMAQNECSLALDMVSLLLSKYRTNSVDTISPFLENAVSLGSLTMNRCEAPKAKSSDALVGKLWKDKALKNARTSFTAAAQRLRNVVEGEQEKWNLFARFHEKGWPILRGKDGALCVQYSALGGQSVGVGTFDLSSKKGKPTFVHGLQYEHASLKVDIHRRDEIVASNRWSWPDEHKTEEDDVEKQLHQARRTLFEMDVWNALLLEAQYCGNQGVIYTGNSIEVTYDGTYKTSISLSPVDSGADEHHKNDLSSDSMNVDDKDVQLRELCLVFNTLIHVLFVQYCRETQKFSLKHLRQNPIPASILRPLIFLFSTNRLAHSFQTWLQEHNIPFTYEAEYPWTKAKSLEELERALMNPKVRILWKLKCKEYYEPACIEQTPVMQGTEKFIWKWQDACASLKFQDMSNLCQYIEYYLAEKNH
;
A
#
# COMPACT_ATOMS: atom_id res chain seq x y z
N MET A 1 -53.65 40.78 74.00
CA MET A 1 -53.21 41.57 72.85
C MET A 1 -51.69 41.57 72.83
N ALA A 2 -51.10 40.71 72.00
CA ALA A 2 -49.74 40.83 71.45
C ALA A 2 -49.56 39.66 70.47
N GLU A 3 -49.45 40.00 69.18
CA GLU A 3 -49.16 39.11 68.06
C GLU A 3 -47.64 39.00 67.85
N THR A 4 -47.22 37.76 67.56
CA THR A 4 -46.19 37.26 66.61
C THR A 4 -45.00 38.13 66.18
N SER A 5 -43.80 37.55 66.21
CA SER A 5 -43.01 37.27 64.99
C SER A 5 -41.77 36.44 65.31
N GLU A 6 -41.66 35.30 64.62
CA GLU A 6 -40.52 34.40 64.56
C GLU A 6 -39.26 35.12 64.04
N LYS A 7 -38.08 34.73 64.54
CA LYS A 7 -36.78 35.03 63.93
C LYS A 7 -35.99 33.73 63.80
N ASN A 8 -35.56 33.47 62.57
CA ASN A 8 -34.78 32.35 62.10
C ASN A 8 -33.39 32.28 62.78
N ASP A 9 -33.03 31.07 63.19
CA ASP A 9 -31.67 30.68 63.55
C ASP A 9 -30.86 30.37 62.28
N ASP A 10 -30.22 31.40 61.71
CA ASP A 10 -29.07 31.24 60.81
C ASP A 10 -27.79 31.34 61.64
N PHE A 11 -27.37 30.21 62.21
CA PHE A 11 -26.02 30.02 62.71
C PHE A 11 -25.39 28.84 61.97
N LEU A 12 -24.48 29.13 61.03
CA LEU A 12 -23.20 28.44 60.85
C LEU A 12 -22.41 29.10 59.69
N LEU A 13 -21.51 30.02 60.09
CA LEU A 13 -20.25 30.48 59.49
C LEU A 13 -20.17 32.03 59.47
N PRO A 14 -19.36 32.66 60.34
CA PRO A 14 -18.99 34.05 60.17
C PRO A 14 -17.91 34.11 59.08
N ILE A 15 -18.30 34.56 57.89
CA ILE A 15 -17.37 34.83 56.79
C ILE A 15 -17.20 36.34 56.73
N ASP A 16 -16.06 36.83 57.19
CA ASP A 16 -15.62 38.20 56.91
C ASP A 16 -15.47 38.36 55.39
N PRO A 17 -16.13 39.36 54.76
CA PRO A 17 -16.10 39.54 53.31
C PRO A 17 -14.72 39.94 52.75
N GLU A 18 -13.78 40.36 53.61
CA GLU A 18 -12.41 40.72 53.21
C GLU A 18 -11.48 39.51 53.04
N ALA A 19 -11.75 38.38 53.73
CA ALA A 19 -10.93 37.16 53.60
C ALA A 19 -11.15 36.43 52.25
N LEU A 20 -12.23 36.75 51.53
CA LEU A 20 -12.52 36.20 50.20
C LEU A 20 -11.81 36.97 49.07
N GLN A 21 -11.42 38.23 49.29
CA GLN A 21 -10.74 39.02 48.26
C GLN A 21 -9.27 38.65 48.08
N ASP A 22 -8.58 38.25 49.16
CA ASP A 22 -7.20 37.72 49.05
C ASP A 22 -7.15 36.32 48.41
N SER A 23 -8.24 35.54 48.50
CA SER A 23 -8.40 34.28 47.75
C SER A 23 -8.58 34.52 46.24
N LEU A 24 -9.15 35.66 45.83
CA LEU A 24 -9.31 36.06 44.43
C LEU A 24 -8.01 36.55 43.77
N LEU A 25 -6.96 36.84 44.53
CA LEU A 25 -5.61 37.12 44.00
C LEU A 25 -4.73 35.86 43.88
N ALA A 26 -5.17 34.71 44.42
CA ALA A 26 -4.54 33.40 44.20
C ALA A 26 -5.00 32.71 42.90
N VAL A 27 -5.71 33.44 42.03
CA VAL A 27 -6.29 32.98 40.74
C VAL A 27 -5.23 32.54 39.73
N ASP A 28 -3.95 32.90 39.93
CA ASP A 28 -2.85 32.41 39.08
C ASP A 28 -2.61 30.89 39.20
N SER A 29 -3.10 30.25 40.27
CA SER A 29 -2.99 28.80 40.47
C SER A 29 -4.11 28.00 39.80
N GLU A 30 -5.35 28.53 39.77
CA GLU A 30 -6.50 27.84 39.15
C GLU A 30 -6.56 28.03 37.62
N ASN A 31 -6.08 29.18 37.12
CA ASN A 31 -5.93 29.48 35.70
C ASN A 31 -4.51 29.20 35.16
N SER A 32 -3.67 28.51 35.94
CA SER A 32 -2.35 28.10 35.50
C SER A 32 -2.45 27.27 34.21
N LEU A 33 -1.56 27.52 33.27
CA LEU A 33 -1.52 26.78 32.00
C LEU A 33 -1.48 25.26 32.23
N ALA A 34 -0.85 24.81 33.32
CA ALA A 34 -0.79 23.40 33.72
C ALA A 34 -2.15 22.79 34.10
N THR A 35 -3.14 23.57 34.56
CA THR A 35 -4.50 23.11 34.86
C THR A 35 -5.45 23.32 33.68
N VAL A 36 -5.23 24.38 32.89
CA VAL A 36 -6.04 24.72 31.72
C VAL A 36 -5.77 23.78 30.56
N ILE A 37 -4.51 23.43 30.30
CA ILE A 37 -4.13 22.53 29.20
C ILE A 37 -4.85 21.17 29.31
N PRO A 38 -4.80 20.43 30.44
CA PRO A 38 -5.52 19.16 30.56
C PRO A 38 -7.03 19.31 30.46
N LYS A 39 -7.60 20.42 30.96
CA LYS A 39 -9.04 20.72 30.82
C LYS A 39 -9.42 20.90 29.34
N ILE A 40 -8.62 21.62 28.56
CA ILE A 40 -8.83 21.81 27.12
C ILE A 40 -8.66 20.48 26.39
N VAL A 41 -7.61 19.70 26.69
CA VAL A 41 -7.39 18.38 26.07
C VAL A 41 -8.53 17.42 26.36
N LYS A 42 -9.06 17.42 27.59
CA LYS A 42 -10.20 16.59 27.96
C LYS A 42 -11.51 17.02 27.28
N LYS A 43 -11.71 18.33 27.07
CA LYS A 43 -12.93 18.87 26.43
C LYS A 43 -12.89 18.79 24.90
N TYR A 44 -11.74 19.05 24.30
CA TYR A 44 -11.62 19.28 22.86
C TYR A 44 -10.66 18.32 22.14
N GLY A 45 -9.94 17.45 22.86
CA GLY A 45 -8.97 16.52 22.28
C GLY A 45 -7.60 17.18 22.04
N LEU A 46 -6.86 16.70 21.04
CA LEU A 46 -5.53 17.26 20.72
C LEU A 46 -5.64 18.73 20.26
N PHE A 47 -4.77 19.62 20.77
CA PHE A 47 -4.77 21.04 20.41
C PHE A 47 -4.67 21.31 18.90
N ARG A 48 -4.04 20.40 18.15
CA ARG A 48 -3.81 20.57 16.71
C ARG A 48 -5.09 20.54 15.88
N SER A 49 -6.15 19.89 16.35
CA SER A 49 -7.44 19.86 15.67
C SER A 49 -8.36 21.02 16.09
N LEU A 50 -7.91 21.91 16.97
CA LEU A 50 -8.69 23.05 17.43
C LEU A 50 -8.41 24.27 16.55
N THR A 51 -9.29 24.54 15.59
CA THR A 51 -9.27 25.76 14.77
C THR A 51 -10.14 26.85 15.39
N GLU A 52 -9.80 28.11 15.14
CA GLU A 52 -10.57 29.26 15.64
C GLU A 52 -11.99 29.30 15.05
N SER A 53 -12.16 28.83 13.80
CA SER A 53 -13.47 28.69 13.14
C SER A 53 -14.41 27.81 13.95
N ASP A 54 -13.94 26.63 14.36
CA ASP A 54 -14.74 25.62 15.08
C ASP A 54 -15.11 26.09 16.50
N LEU A 55 -14.28 26.95 17.09
CA LEU A 55 -14.57 27.57 18.39
C LEU A 55 -15.62 28.67 18.27
N ARG A 56 -15.53 29.52 17.24
CA ARG A 56 -16.53 30.58 17.00
C ARG A 56 -17.91 29.98 16.71
N GLU A 57 -17.99 28.95 15.87
CA GLU A 57 -19.24 28.23 15.60
C GLU A 57 -19.83 27.61 16.87
N LYS A 58 -18.99 27.07 17.77
CA LYS A 58 -19.45 26.52 19.06
C LYS A 58 -19.91 27.60 20.02
N SER A 59 -19.23 28.75 20.08
CA SER A 59 -19.66 29.88 20.89
C SER A 59 -21.01 30.43 20.40
N GLU A 60 -21.21 30.55 19.08
CA GLU A 60 -22.49 30.93 18.50
C GLU A 60 -23.60 29.91 18.78
N GLN A 61 -23.28 28.60 18.75
CA GLN A 61 -24.22 27.53 19.13
C GLN A 61 -24.55 27.52 20.63
N GLU A 62 -23.59 27.81 21.51
CA GLU A 62 -23.81 27.91 22.96
C GLU A 62 -24.62 29.16 23.32
N GLU A 63 -24.38 30.30 22.65
CA GLU A 63 -25.17 31.52 22.79
C GLU A 63 -26.61 31.31 22.31
N GLN A 64 -26.82 30.61 21.19
CA GLN A 64 -28.16 30.25 20.72
C GLN A 64 -28.86 29.20 21.62
N SER A 65 -28.11 28.37 22.34
CA SER A 65 -28.67 27.34 23.23
C SER A 65 -29.09 27.87 24.61
N GLN A 66 -28.63 29.06 25.02
CA GLN A 66 -28.98 29.66 26.32
C GLN A 66 -30.39 30.29 26.35
N GLU A 67 -31.04 30.50 25.21
CA GLU A 67 -32.43 31.01 25.16
C GLU A 67 -33.52 29.91 25.22
N VAL A 68 -33.17 28.62 25.20
CA VAL A 68 -34.15 27.51 25.25
C VAL A 68 -33.72 26.44 26.27
N GLN A 69 -34.09 26.63 27.55
CA GLN A 69 -34.14 25.51 28.50
C GLN A 69 -35.47 24.78 28.40
N GLU A 70 -35.50 23.61 27.75
CA GLU A 70 -35.99 22.35 28.34
C GLU A 70 -35.85 21.18 27.36
N LYS A 71 -35.27 20.07 27.86
CA LYS A 71 -35.20 18.71 27.28
C LYS A 71 -34.32 18.49 26.05
N ALA A 72 -33.04 18.21 26.30
CA ALA A 72 -32.28 17.26 25.48
C ALA A 72 -31.43 16.35 26.39
N LYS A 73 -31.59 15.04 26.18
CA LYS A 73 -30.80 13.98 26.83
C LYS A 73 -29.30 14.15 26.51
N PRO A 74 -28.40 13.74 27.42
CA PRO A 74 -26.97 13.84 27.19
C PRO A 74 -26.56 12.99 25.98
N THR A 75 -26.09 13.67 24.93
CA THR A 75 -25.38 13.06 23.80
C THR A 75 -24.12 12.39 24.36
N PRO A 76 -23.86 11.09 24.09
CA PRO A 76 -22.68 10.44 24.60
C PRO A 76 -21.44 11.09 23.97
N ALA A 77 -20.52 11.52 24.84
CA ALA A 77 -19.20 11.98 24.46
C ALA A 77 -18.59 10.99 23.46
N LYS A 78 -18.05 11.52 22.35
CA LYS A 78 -17.20 10.76 21.42
C LYS A 78 -16.15 10.02 22.26
N GLN A 79 -16.30 8.71 22.36
CA GLN A 79 -15.29 7.86 22.97
C GLN A 79 -13.99 8.03 22.16
N PRO A 80 -12.85 8.26 22.83
CA PRO A 80 -11.56 8.12 22.21
C PRO A 80 -11.46 6.77 21.51
N THR A 81 -10.77 6.73 20.38
CA THR A 81 -10.47 5.51 19.62
C THR A 81 -9.99 4.39 20.55
N ALA A 82 -10.66 3.24 20.48
CA ALA A 82 -10.49 2.09 21.39
C ALA A 82 -9.06 1.52 21.48
N GLU A 83 -8.20 1.87 20.54
CA GLU A 83 -6.83 1.36 20.43
C GLU A 83 -5.84 2.08 21.35
N GLU A 84 -5.96 3.41 21.53
CA GLU A 84 -5.13 4.17 22.48
C GLU A 84 -5.56 3.92 23.93
N GLN A 85 -6.88 3.77 24.16
CA GLN A 85 -7.39 3.35 25.46
C GLN A 85 -6.94 1.93 25.81
N GLY A 86 -6.78 1.02 24.86
CA GLY A 86 -6.39 -0.36 25.12
C GLY A 86 -5.00 -0.50 25.75
N LEU A 87 -4.02 0.27 25.28
CA LEU A 87 -2.63 0.20 25.77
C LEU A 87 -2.46 0.94 27.11
N ASP A 88 -3.06 2.12 27.25
CA ASP A 88 -3.06 2.85 28.51
C ASP A 88 -3.85 2.09 29.59
N ASN A 89 -4.99 1.48 29.23
CA ASN A 89 -5.73 0.60 30.14
C ASN A 89 -4.93 -0.67 30.47
N LEU A 90 -4.20 -1.27 29.52
CA LEU A 90 -3.38 -2.45 29.80
C LEU A 90 -2.25 -2.12 30.78
N SER A 91 -1.58 -0.99 30.60
CA SER A 91 -0.53 -0.55 31.52
C SER A 91 -1.08 -0.20 32.89
N ALA A 92 -2.25 0.44 32.95
CA ALA A 92 -2.97 0.74 34.19
C ALA A 92 -3.41 -0.53 34.92
N HIS A 93 -4.00 -1.50 34.21
CA HIS A 93 -4.37 -2.80 34.77
C HIS A 93 -3.15 -3.59 35.24
N LYS A 94 -2.03 -3.52 34.49
CA LYS A 94 -0.78 -4.13 34.92
C LYS A 94 -0.27 -3.50 36.23
N LYS A 95 -0.34 -2.16 36.35
CA LYS A 95 0.05 -1.46 37.58
C LYS A 95 -0.84 -1.84 38.75
N GLU A 96 -2.16 -1.79 38.57
CA GLU A 96 -3.12 -2.19 39.61
C GLU A 96 -2.89 -3.63 40.06
N LEU A 97 -2.65 -4.56 39.12
CA LEU A 97 -2.33 -5.94 39.44
C LEU A 97 -1.04 -6.05 40.25
N ILE A 98 0.03 -5.33 39.87
CA ILE A 98 1.30 -5.33 40.60
C ILE A 98 1.10 -4.78 42.02
N ASP A 99 0.36 -3.69 42.18
CA ASP A 99 0.09 -3.08 43.49
C ASP A 99 -0.66 -4.06 44.41
N GLN A 100 -1.69 -4.74 43.90
CA GLN A 100 -2.44 -5.75 44.66
C GLN A 100 -1.56 -6.96 45.04
N ILE A 101 -0.73 -7.43 44.10
CA ILE A 101 0.21 -8.53 44.39
C ILE A 101 1.25 -8.10 45.42
N ALA A 102 1.78 -6.88 45.34
CA ALA A 102 2.74 -6.36 46.30
C ALA A 102 2.13 -6.23 47.70
N MET A 103 0.88 -5.77 47.82
CA MET A 103 0.15 -5.74 49.09
C MET A 103 0.00 -7.15 49.68
N ALA A 104 -0.48 -8.11 48.87
CA ALA A 104 -0.64 -9.50 49.30
C ALA A 104 0.71 -10.15 49.66
N GLN A 105 1.77 -9.85 48.92
CA GLN A 105 3.12 -10.32 49.21
C GLN A 105 3.65 -9.76 50.53
N ASN A 106 3.41 -8.48 50.81
CA ASN A 106 3.81 -7.87 52.08
C ASN A 106 3.07 -8.51 53.26
N GLU A 107 1.76 -8.74 53.15
CA GLU A 107 0.98 -9.44 54.18
C GLU A 107 1.47 -10.88 54.42
N CYS A 108 1.71 -11.63 53.34
CA CYS A 108 2.28 -12.97 53.43
C CYS A 108 3.69 -12.98 54.04
N SER A 109 4.53 -11.99 53.69
CA SER A 109 5.87 -11.84 54.25
C SER A 109 5.84 -11.54 55.75
N LEU A 110 4.90 -10.68 56.20
CA LEU A 110 4.71 -10.39 57.63
C LEU A 110 4.27 -11.64 58.41
N ALA A 111 3.33 -12.42 57.85
CA ALA A 111 2.91 -13.67 58.45
C ALA A 111 4.06 -14.70 58.50
N LEU A 112 4.86 -14.78 57.44
CA LEU A 112 6.05 -15.64 57.38
C LEU A 112 7.09 -15.23 58.43
N ASP A 113 7.38 -13.94 58.56
CA ASP A 113 8.31 -13.40 59.55
C ASP A 113 7.85 -13.70 60.98
N MET A 114 6.55 -13.53 61.27
CA MET A 114 5.96 -13.85 62.57
C MET A 114 6.10 -15.35 62.92
N VAL A 115 5.75 -16.23 61.98
CA VAL A 115 5.86 -17.69 62.19
C VAL A 115 7.32 -18.13 62.30
N SER A 116 8.20 -17.54 61.49
CA SER A 116 9.64 -17.82 61.50
C SER A 116 10.29 -17.40 62.82
N LEU A 117 9.93 -16.22 63.36
CA LEU A 117 10.35 -15.79 64.70
C LEU A 117 9.85 -16.71 65.80
N LEU A 118 8.60 -17.18 65.73
CA LEU A 118 8.06 -18.12 66.72
C LEU A 118 8.79 -19.47 66.68
N LEU A 119 9.12 -19.96 65.49
CA LEU A 119 9.81 -21.23 65.28
C LEU A 119 11.31 -21.16 65.58
N SER A 120 11.92 -19.97 65.47
CA SER A 120 13.36 -19.75 65.70
C SER A 120 13.83 -20.20 67.09
N LYS A 121 12.91 -20.23 68.07
CA LYS A 121 13.17 -20.75 69.42
C LYS A 121 13.44 -22.26 69.46
N TYR A 122 12.88 -23.01 68.52
CA TYR A 122 12.88 -24.48 68.52
C TYR A 122 13.61 -25.10 67.33
N ARG A 123 13.78 -24.37 66.23
CA ARG A 123 14.41 -24.85 65.00
C ARG A 123 15.32 -23.77 64.41
N THR A 124 16.52 -24.16 64.01
CA THR A 124 17.51 -23.27 63.37
C THR A 124 17.12 -22.91 61.93
N ASN A 125 16.44 -23.80 61.21
CA ASN A 125 16.11 -23.62 59.79
C ASN A 125 15.07 -22.52 59.53
N SER A 126 14.38 -22.02 60.56
CA SER A 126 13.44 -20.92 60.44
C SER A 126 14.09 -19.55 60.63
N VAL A 127 15.40 -19.49 60.92
CA VAL A 127 16.15 -18.23 60.98
C VAL A 127 16.39 -17.70 59.58
N ASP A 128 16.71 -18.59 58.63
CA ASP A 128 16.99 -18.26 57.23
C ASP A 128 15.78 -17.67 56.47
N THR A 129 14.56 -17.87 56.98
CA THR A 129 13.32 -17.38 56.36
C THR A 129 12.85 -16.03 56.92
N ILE A 130 13.55 -15.48 57.92
CA ILE A 130 13.24 -14.17 58.51
C ILE A 130 13.82 -13.06 57.63
N SER A 131 13.08 -11.96 57.48
CA SER A 131 13.60 -10.78 56.78
C SER A 131 14.83 -10.18 57.51
N PRO A 132 15.87 -9.76 56.78
CA PRO A 132 17.12 -9.27 57.39
C PRO A 132 16.91 -7.98 58.19
N PHE A 133 15.87 -7.21 57.88
CA PHE A 133 15.48 -6.05 58.68
C PHE A 133 15.03 -6.48 60.10
N LEU A 134 14.23 -7.54 60.18
CA LEU A 134 13.67 -8.01 61.44
C LEU A 134 14.68 -8.79 62.28
N GLU A 135 15.57 -9.54 61.64
CA GLU A 135 16.68 -10.26 62.30
C GLU A 135 17.58 -9.30 63.10
N ASN A 136 17.85 -8.11 62.54
CA ASN A 136 18.65 -7.09 63.22
C ASN A 136 17.89 -6.33 64.31
N ALA A 137 16.57 -6.23 64.22
CA ALA A 137 15.74 -5.44 65.13
C ALA A 137 15.30 -6.23 66.38
N VAL A 138 15.11 -7.54 66.26
CA VAL A 138 14.51 -8.38 67.32
C VAL A 138 15.34 -9.64 67.51
N SER A 139 15.61 -10.01 68.77
CA SER A 139 16.35 -11.22 69.07
C SER A 139 15.55 -12.48 68.73
N LEU A 140 16.26 -13.51 68.29
CA LEU A 140 15.71 -14.82 67.98
C LEU A 140 14.97 -15.41 69.20
N GLY A 141 13.81 -16.02 68.95
CA GLY A 141 12.97 -16.63 69.98
C GLY A 141 12.15 -15.69 70.86
N SER A 142 11.95 -14.44 70.41
CA SER A 142 11.16 -13.43 71.13
C SER A 142 9.68 -13.77 71.31
N LEU A 143 9.10 -14.58 70.42
CA LEU A 143 7.70 -15.02 70.51
C LEU A 143 7.58 -16.37 71.22
N THR A 144 6.52 -16.53 72.01
CA THR A 144 6.18 -17.79 72.68
C THR A 144 4.73 -18.19 72.39
N MET A 145 4.47 -19.48 72.38
CA MET A 145 3.13 -20.03 72.20
C MET A 145 2.68 -20.71 73.49
N ASN A 146 1.52 -20.32 73.99
CA ASN A 146 0.88 -20.94 75.14
C ASN A 146 -0.42 -21.63 74.71
N ARG A 147 -0.73 -22.76 75.35
CA ARG A 147 -1.98 -23.48 75.12
C ARG A 147 -3.12 -22.71 75.78
N CYS A 148 -3.93 -22.05 74.97
CA CYS A 148 -5.14 -21.35 75.40
C CYS A 148 -6.40 -22.06 74.85
N GLU A 149 -7.55 -21.79 75.47
CA GLU A 149 -8.84 -22.21 74.92
C GLU A 149 -9.11 -21.50 73.57
N ALA A 150 -9.75 -22.22 72.65
CA ALA A 150 -10.11 -21.64 71.37
C ALA A 150 -11.11 -20.48 71.56
N PRO A 151 -10.95 -19.36 70.84
CA PRO A 151 -11.92 -18.28 70.91
C PRO A 151 -13.30 -18.77 70.47
N LYS A 152 -14.36 -18.25 71.10
CA LYS A 152 -15.75 -18.58 70.73
C LYS A 152 -16.01 -18.13 69.30
N ALA A 153 -16.30 -19.09 68.42
CA ALA A 153 -16.70 -18.80 67.04
C ALA A 153 -17.97 -17.95 67.06
N LYS A 154 -18.01 -16.88 66.24
CA LYS A 154 -19.20 -16.06 66.15
C LYS A 154 -20.22 -16.83 65.31
N SER A 155 -21.49 -16.81 65.71
CA SER A 155 -22.57 -17.46 64.96
C SER A 155 -22.71 -16.91 63.53
N SER A 156 -22.25 -15.69 63.29
CA SER A 156 -22.15 -15.05 61.98
C SER A 156 -21.16 -15.72 61.03
N ASP A 157 -20.10 -16.34 61.53
CA ASP A 157 -18.97 -16.76 60.68
C ASP A 157 -19.36 -17.92 59.76
N ALA A 158 -20.19 -18.85 60.25
CA ALA A 158 -20.74 -19.94 59.44
C ALA A 158 -21.69 -19.42 58.34
N LEU A 159 -22.49 -18.39 58.65
CA LEU A 159 -23.37 -17.75 57.69
C LEU A 159 -22.58 -17.01 56.62
N VAL A 160 -21.55 -16.26 57.00
CA VAL A 160 -20.66 -15.53 56.08
C VAL A 160 -19.96 -16.49 55.13
N GLY A 161 -19.40 -17.60 55.65
CA GLY A 161 -18.77 -18.63 54.83
C GLY A 161 -19.71 -19.23 53.79
N LYS A 162 -20.97 -19.50 54.17
CA LYS A 162 -22.00 -19.96 53.23
C LYS A 162 -22.32 -18.89 52.17
N LEU A 163 -22.57 -17.65 52.59
CA LEU A 163 -22.92 -16.56 51.67
C LEU A 163 -21.81 -16.23 50.68
N TRP A 164 -20.54 -16.28 51.10
CA TRP A 164 -19.40 -16.10 50.22
C TRP A 164 -19.30 -17.22 49.19
N LYS A 165 -19.51 -18.47 49.59
CA LYS A 165 -19.55 -19.60 48.65
C LYS A 165 -20.69 -19.46 47.65
N ASP A 166 -21.88 -19.09 48.10
CA ASP A 166 -23.03 -18.87 47.22
C ASP A 166 -22.77 -17.72 46.24
N LYS A 167 -22.17 -16.62 46.70
CA LYS A 167 -21.77 -15.49 45.84
C LYS A 167 -20.70 -15.91 44.82
N ALA A 168 -19.70 -16.68 45.24
CA ALA A 168 -18.66 -17.19 44.35
C ALA A 168 -19.23 -18.10 43.26
N LEU A 169 -20.16 -19.01 43.60
CA LEU A 169 -20.83 -19.87 42.62
C LEU A 169 -21.71 -19.08 41.65
N LYS A 170 -22.42 -18.06 42.14
CA LYS A 170 -23.18 -17.13 41.28
C LYS A 170 -22.26 -16.38 40.32
N ASN A 171 -21.14 -15.85 40.80
CA ASN A 171 -20.15 -15.15 39.98
C ASN A 171 -19.50 -16.07 38.94
N ALA A 172 -19.20 -17.31 39.30
CA ALA A 172 -18.67 -18.30 38.36
C ALA A 172 -19.69 -18.58 37.25
N ARG A 173 -20.97 -18.78 37.61
CA ARG A 173 -22.04 -18.98 36.63
C ARG A 173 -22.16 -17.79 35.67
N THR A 174 -22.19 -16.55 36.19
CA THR A 174 -22.31 -15.36 35.33
C THR A 174 -21.10 -15.19 34.43
N SER A 175 -19.89 -15.44 34.94
CA SER A 175 -18.65 -15.42 34.15
C SER A 175 -18.67 -16.46 33.02
N PHE A 176 -19.08 -17.70 33.30
CA PHE A 176 -19.19 -18.73 32.26
C PHE A 176 -20.26 -18.39 31.21
N THR A 177 -21.41 -17.84 31.63
CA THR A 177 -22.43 -17.42 30.66
C THR A 177 -21.97 -16.26 29.79
N ALA A 178 -21.25 -15.29 30.36
CA ALA A 178 -20.70 -14.16 29.62
C ALA A 178 -19.58 -14.62 28.66
N ALA A 179 -18.70 -15.52 29.11
CA ALA A 179 -17.67 -16.12 28.27
C ALA A 179 -18.28 -16.92 27.11
N ALA A 180 -19.33 -17.72 27.37
CA ALA A 180 -20.03 -18.46 26.34
C ALA A 180 -20.68 -17.54 25.30
N GLN A 181 -21.31 -16.43 25.73
CA GLN A 181 -21.86 -15.42 24.82
C GLN A 181 -20.77 -14.77 23.98
N ARG A 182 -19.65 -14.36 24.61
CA ARG A 182 -18.50 -13.79 23.89
C ARG A 182 -17.95 -14.76 22.85
N LEU A 183 -17.75 -16.02 23.22
CA LEU A 183 -17.22 -17.04 22.31
C LEU A 183 -18.17 -17.32 21.15
N ARG A 184 -19.49 -17.30 21.36
CA ARG A 184 -20.47 -17.41 20.27
C ARG A 184 -20.31 -16.29 19.25
N ASN A 185 -20.20 -15.04 19.70
CA ASN A 185 -20.00 -13.91 18.79
C ASN A 185 -18.68 -14.03 18.00
N VAL A 186 -17.62 -14.58 18.63
CA VAL A 186 -16.36 -14.85 17.95
C VAL A 186 -16.53 -15.94 16.88
N VAL A 187 -17.24 -17.03 17.21
CA VAL A 187 -17.53 -18.13 16.27
C VAL A 187 -18.38 -17.65 15.09
N GLU A 188 -19.37 -16.79 15.32
CA GLU A 188 -20.18 -16.20 14.25
C GLU A 188 -19.31 -15.37 13.29
N GLY A 189 -18.43 -14.51 13.81
CA GLY A 189 -17.48 -13.76 12.99
C GLY A 189 -16.45 -14.65 12.27
N GLU A 190 -16.02 -15.75 12.88
CA GLU A 190 -15.17 -16.74 12.20
C GLU A 190 -15.92 -17.48 11.10
N GLN A 191 -17.18 -17.86 11.32
CA GLN A 191 -18.00 -18.53 10.32
C GLN A 191 -18.15 -17.66 9.07
N GLU A 192 -18.36 -16.36 9.23
CA GLU A 192 -18.37 -15.40 8.11
C GLU A 192 -17.03 -15.38 7.34
N LYS A 193 -15.89 -15.38 8.06
CA LYS A 193 -14.54 -15.50 7.44
C LYS A 193 -14.41 -16.77 6.62
N TRP A 194 -14.76 -17.91 7.21
CA TRP A 194 -14.62 -19.22 6.57
C TRP A 194 -15.52 -19.35 5.35
N ASN A 195 -16.72 -18.79 5.40
CA ASN A 195 -17.62 -18.73 4.25
C ASN A 195 -17.03 -17.93 3.09
N LEU A 196 -16.34 -16.81 3.35
CA LEU A 196 -15.64 -16.05 2.31
C LEU A 196 -14.53 -16.88 1.67
N PHE A 197 -13.67 -17.51 2.47
CA PHE A 197 -12.62 -18.38 1.94
C PHE A 197 -13.17 -19.56 1.14
N ALA A 198 -14.28 -20.17 1.59
CA ALA A 198 -14.94 -21.24 0.85
C ALA A 198 -15.40 -20.77 -0.54
N ARG A 199 -16.04 -19.59 -0.64
CA ARG A 199 -16.45 -18.99 -1.93
C ARG A 199 -15.26 -18.77 -2.87
N PHE A 200 -14.15 -18.23 -2.36
CA PHE A 200 -12.96 -18.02 -3.19
C PHE A 200 -12.29 -19.33 -3.60
N HIS A 201 -12.30 -20.33 -2.73
CA HIS A 201 -11.81 -21.67 -3.05
C HIS A 201 -12.66 -22.33 -4.15
N GLU A 202 -13.99 -22.21 -4.09
CA GLU A 202 -14.91 -22.71 -5.13
C GLU A 202 -14.66 -22.04 -6.49
N LYS A 203 -14.29 -20.76 -6.49
CA LYS A 203 -13.88 -20.01 -7.69
C LYS A 203 -12.48 -20.36 -8.20
N GLY A 204 -11.75 -21.24 -7.52
CA GLY A 204 -10.42 -21.71 -7.93
C GLY A 204 -9.27 -20.79 -7.51
N TRP A 205 -9.48 -19.87 -6.57
CA TRP A 205 -8.38 -19.05 -6.05
C TRP A 205 -7.48 -19.85 -5.10
N PRO A 206 -6.14 -19.77 -5.25
CA PRO A 206 -5.22 -20.44 -4.35
C PRO A 206 -5.22 -19.78 -2.97
N ILE A 207 -5.40 -20.60 -1.93
CA ILE A 207 -5.38 -20.18 -0.53
C ILE A 207 -4.10 -20.72 0.12
N LEU A 208 -3.37 -19.83 0.76
CA LEU A 208 -2.11 -20.11 1.44
C LEU A 208 -2.22 -19.76 2.93
N ARG A 209 -1.37 -20.38 3.75
CA ARG A 209 -1.21 -19.96 5.15
C ARG A 209 -0.12 -18.89 5.24
N GLY A 210 -0.47 -17.72 5.76
CA GLY A 210 0.44 -16.61 6.01
C GLY A 210 1.42 -16.87 7.16
N LYS A 211 2.38 -15.96 7.34
CA LYS A 211 3.39 -16.04 8.41
C LYS A 211 2.78 -16.00 9.81
N ASP A 212 1.69 -15.26 9.96
CA ASP A 212 0.95 -15.12 11.22
C ASP A 212 -0.02 -16.29 11.48
N GLY A 213 0.01 -17.32 10.64
CA GLY A 213 -0.89 -18.48 10.72
C GLY A 213 -2.30 -18.25 10.17
N ALA A 214 -2.65 -17.00 9.83
CA ALA A 214 -3.89 -16.65 9.14
C ALA A 214 -3.93 -17.21 7.72
N LEU A 215 -5.13 -17.44 7.18
CA LEU A 215 -5.31 -17.80 5.77
C LEU A 215 -5.29 -16.57 4.89
N CYS A 216 -4.64 -16.69 3.76
CA CYS A 216 -4.48 -15.63 2.80
C CYS A 216 -4.83 -16.15 1.40
N VAL A 217 -5.44 -15.29 0.58
CA VAL A 217 -5.68 -15.56 -0.84
C VAL A 217 -4.48 -15.04 -1.62
N GLN A 218 -3.90 -15.88 -2.48
CA GLN A 218 -2.91 -15.44 -3.44
C GLN A 218 -3.63 -14.90 -4.68
N TYR A 219 -3.66 -13.56 -4.79
CA TYR A 219 -4.36 -12.87 -5.86
C TYR A 219 -3.51 -12.74 -7.14
N SER A 220 -2.20 -12.97 -7.06
CA SER A 220 -1.28 -12.97 -8.22
C SER A 220 -1.23 -14.31 -8.99
N ALA A 221 -2.22 -15.18 -8.80
CA ALA A 221 -2.21 -16.55 -9.32
C ALA A 221 -2.15 -16.64 -10.86
N LEU A 222 -2.71 -15.65 -11.57
CA LEU A 222 -2.78 -15.66 -13.04
C LEU A 222 -1.43 -15.32 -13.71
N GLY A 223 -0.51 -14.67 -12.99
CA GLY A 223 0.77 -14.25 -13.57
C GLY A 223 1.35 -13.02 -12.87
N GLY A 224 2.56 -12.66 -13.29
CA GLY A 224 3.40 -11.65 -12.65
C GLY A 224 4.75 -12.22 -12.26
N GLN A 225 5.66 -11.33 -11.86
CA GLN A 225 6.97 -11.69 -11.31
C GLN A 225 6.89 -11.82 -9.79
N SER A 226 6.06 -11.01 -9.14
CA SER A 226 5.91 -11.00 -7.69
C SER A 226 4.74 -11.86 -7.21
N VAL A 227 4.85 -12.35 -5.98
CA VAL A 227 3.80 -13.15 -5.35
C VAL A 227 3.00 -12.25 -4.41
N GLY A 228 1.78 -11.92 -4.85
CA GLY A 228 0.82 -11.11 -4.11
C GLY A 228 -0.08 -11.98 -3.24
N VAL A 229 -0.02 -11.77 -1.92
CA VAL A 229 -0.83 -12.47 -0.94
C VAL A 229 -1.58 -11.45 -0.08
N GLY A 230 -2.87 -11.67 0.17
CA GLY A 230 -3.71 -10.80 1.00
C GLY A 230 -4.71 -11.56 1.84
N THR A 231 -5.27 -10.90 2.85
CA THR A 231 -6.19 -11.50 3.84
C THR A 231 -7.50 -10.73 3.91
N PHE A 232 -8.56 -11.34 4.42
CA PHE A 232 -9.82 -10.65 4.69
C PHE A 232 -9.87 -10.18 6.12
N ASP A 233 -10.22 -8.91 6.33
CA ASP A 233 -10.57 -8.38 7.63
C ASP A 233 -12.07 -8.09 7.71
N LEU A 234 -12.69 -8.53 8.81
CA LEU A 234 -14.09 -8.25 9.15
C LEU A 234 -14.22 -7.27 10.31
N SER A 235 -13.11 -6.79 10.86
CA SER A 235 -13.11 -5.79 11.93
C SER A 235 -13.47 -4.38 11.43
N SER A 236 -13.76 -4.20 10.14
CA SER A 236 -14.14 -2.92 9.58
C SER A 236 -15.45 -2.41 10.21
N LYS A 237 -15.42 -1.19 10.75
CA LYS A 237 -16.53 -0.50 11.45
C LYS A 237 -17.85 -0.44 10.66
N LYS A 238 -17.83 -0.77 9.37
CA LYS A 238 -18.97 -0.77 8.45
C LYS A 238 -19.66 -2.14 8.28
N GLY A 239 -19.18 -3.19 8.96
CA GLY A 239 -19.76 -4.54 8.89
C GLY A 239 -19.64 -5.24 7.52
N LYS A 240 -18.91 -4.64 6.58
CA LYS A 240 -18.56 -5.26 5.30
C LYS A 240 -17.13 -5.82 5.37
N PRO A 241 -16.90 -7.06 4.92
CA PRO A 241 -15.54 -7.59 4.78
C PRO A 241 -14.73 -6.71 3.84
N THR A 242 -13.48 -6.45 4.19
CA THR A 242 -12.52 -5.71 3.36
C THR A 242 -11.30 -6.56 3.08
N PHE A 243 -10.81 -6.50 1.85
CA PHE A 243 -9.58 -7.17 1.46
C PHE A 243 -8.36 -6.34 1.86
N VAL A 244 -7.49 -6.91 2.68
CA VAL A 244 -6.26 -6.28 3.17
C VAL A 244 -5.08 -6.85 2.41
N HIS A 245 -4.30 -5.97 1.80
CA HIS A 245 -3.10 -6.30 1.03
C HIS A 245 -1.95 -5.34 1.34
N GLY A 246 -0.71 -5.78 1.10
CA GLY A 246 0.51 -4.98 1.31
C GLY A 246 0.91 -4.05 0.16
N LEU A 247 0.04 -3.80 -0.82
CA LEU A 247 0.33 -2.89 -1.94
C LEU A 247 0.39 -1.44 -1.46
N GLN A 248 1.31 -0.67 -2.06
CA GLN A 248 1.47 0.77 -1.78
C GLN A 248 0.38 1.63 -2.40
N TYR A 249 -0.16 1.18 -3.53
CA TYR A 249 -1.22 1.85 -4.27
C TYR A 249 -2.51 1.02 -4.15
N GLU A 250 -3.64 1.70 -4.00
CA GLU A 250 -4.96 1.06 -4.10
C GLU A 250 -5.28 0.80 -5.58
N HIS A 251 -4.99 1.77 -6.43
CA HIS A 251 -5.10 1.66 -7.89
C HIS A 251 -3.83 2.17 -8.57
N ALA A 252 -3.22 1.37 -9.43
CA ALA A 252 -2.13 1.80 -10.30
C ALA A 252 -2.32 1.28 -11.73
N SER A 253 -1.89 2.06 -12.70
CA SER A 253 -1.94 1.71 -14.13
C SER A 253 -0.77 2.32 -14.88
N LEU A 254 -0.22 1.60 -15.85
CA LEU A 254 0.82 2.11 -16.73
C LEU A 254 0.26 3.19 -17.67
N LYS A 255 0.94 4.33 -17.71
CA LYS A 255 0.64 5.47 -18.57
C LYS A 255 1.79 5.69 -19.56
N VAL A 256 1.45 5.89 -20.83
CA VAL A 256 2.38 6.21 -21.92
C VAL A 256 1.98 7.55 -22.53
N ASP A 257 2.88 8.52 -22.48
CA ASP A 257 2.68 9.87 -23.02
C ASP A 257 3.70 10.15 -24.14
N ILE A 258 3.27 10.82 -25.20
CA ILE A 258 4.14 11.34 -26.26
C ILE A 258 4.21 12.85 -26.12
N HIS A 259 5.43 13.36 -25.94
CA HIS A 259 5.74 14.78 -25.85
C HIS A 259 6.28 15.31 -27.17
N ARG A 260 5.85 16.51 -27.57
CA ARG A 260 6.46 17.32 -28.65
C ARG A 260 6.95 18.62 -28.01
N ARG A 261 8.26 18.88 -28.03
CA ARG A 261 8.85 20.08 -27.38
C ARG A 261 8.34 20.29 -25.94
N ASP A 262 8.30 19.19 -25.19
CA ASP A 262 7.83 19.07 -23.79
C ASP A 262 6.31 19.19 -23.54
N GLU A 263 5.48 19.47 -24.56
CA GLU A 263 4.02 19.41 -24.46
C GLU A 263 3.48 18.00 -24.74
N ILE A 264 2.50 17.54 -23.95
CA ILE A 264 1.87 16.23 -24.14
C ILE A 264 0.90 16.29 -25.33
N VAL A 265 1.22 15.59 -26.41
CA VAL A 265 0.39 15.51 -27.63
C VAL A 265 -0.58 14.35 -27.56
N ALA A 266 -0.15 13.22 -26.98
CA ALA A 266 -0.99 12.05 -26.81
C ALA A 266 -0.66 11.37 -25.49
N SER A 267 -1.69 10.89 -24.79
CA SER A 267 -1.55 10.11 -23.56
C SER A 267 -2.46 8.89 -23.64
N ASN A 268 -1.98 7.77 -23.12
CA ASN A 268 -2.78 6.56 -22.99
C ASN A 268 -2.52 5.89 -21.65
N ARG A 269 -3.61 5.57 -20.94
CA ARG A 269 -3.60 4.81 -19.71
C ARG A 269 -4.10 3.40 -19.98
N TRP A 270 -3.40 2.40 -19.48
CA TRP A 270 -3.88 1.02 -19.58
C TRP A 270 -5.18 0.85 -18.80
N SER A 271 -6.17 0.25 -19.44
CA SER A 271 -7.44 -0.12 -18.82
C SER A 271 -7.69 -1.60 -19.02
N TRP A 272 -8.05 -2.26 -17.92
CA TRP A 272 -8.43 -3.66 -17.95
C TRP A 272 -9.88 -3.79 -18.41
N PRO A 273 -10.24 -4.82 -19.19
CA PRO A 273 -11.63 -5.07 -19.52
C PRO A 273 -12.43 -5.29 -18.23
N ASP A 274 -13.53 -4.56 -18.09
CA ASP A 274 -14.49 -4.79 -17.02
C ASP A 274 -15.30 -6.05 -17.33
N GLU A 275 -14.70 -7.20 -17.02
CA GLU A 275 -15.32 -8.53 -17.19
C GLU A 275 -16.54 -8.72 -16.26
N HIS A 276 -16.72 -7.84 -15.26
CA HIS A 276 -17.72 -8.00 -14.20
C HIS A 276 -18.59 -6.73 -14.05
N LYS A 277 -19.53 -6.53 -14.98
CA LYS A 277 -20.67 -5.59 -14.79
C LYS A 277 -21.78 -6.17 -13.91
N THR A 278 -21.65 -7.44 -13.51
CA THR A 278 -22.56 -8.09 -12.57
C THR A 278 -22.34 -7.55 -11.16
N GLU A 279 -23.39 -7.57 -10.34
CA GLU A 279 -23.40 -7.22 -8.92
C GLU A 279 -22.52 -8.18 -8.08
N GLU A 280 -21.23 -8.30 -8.41
CA GLU A 280 -20.28 -9.07 -7.63
C GLU A 280 -19.97 -8.36 -6.32
N ASP A 281 -19.77 -9.19 -5.28
CA ASP A 281 -19.43 -8.80 -3.91
C ASP A 281 -18.29 -7.76 -3.91
N ASP A 282 -18.42 -6.69 -3.11
CA ASP A 282 -17.43 -5.60 -3.02
C ASP A 282 -15.99 -6.11 -2.79
N VAL A 283 -15.84 -7.24 -2.08
CA VAL A 283 -14.55 -7.89 -1.77
C VAL A 283 -13.88 -8.49 -3.00
N GLU A 284 -14.66 -9.06 -3.91
CA GLU A 284 -14.12 -9.64 -5.15
C GLU A 284 -13.59 -8.56 -6.06
N LYS A 285 -14.28 -7.41 -6.13
CA LYS A 285 -13.79 -6.22 -6.84
C LYS A 285 -12.45 -5.76 -6.26
N GLN A 286 -12.34 -5.67 -4.94
CA GLN A 286 -11.08 -5.33 -4.27
C GLN A 286 -9.97 -6.35 -4.56
N LEU A 287 -10.29 -7.64 -4.62
CA LEU A 287 -9.33 -8.70 -4.97
C LEU A 287 -8.83 -8.54 -6.41
N HIS A 288 -9.74 -8.36 -7.38
CA HIS A 288 -9.40 -8.14 -8.78
C HIS A 288 -8.61 -6.86 -8.99
N GLN A 289 -8.95 -5.81 -8.27
CA GLN A 289 -8.23 -4.55 -8.29
C GLN A 289 -6.81 -4.69 -7.75
N ALA A 290 -6.63 -5.34 -6.59
CA ALA A 290 -5.32 -5.66 -6.05
C ALA A 290 -4.46 -6.48 -7.04
N ARG A 291 -5.09 -7.45 -7.73
CA ARG A 291 -4.44 -8.22 -8.81
C ARG A 291 -3.98 -7.33 -9.96
N ARG A 292 -4.86 -6.44 -10.44
CA ARG A 292 -4.54 -5.50 -11.54
C ARG A 292 -3.40 -4.58 -11.11
N THR A 293 -3.51 -3.94 -9.95
CA THR A 293 -2.49 -3.03 -9.41
C THR A 293 -1.13 -3.71 -9.28
N LEU A 294 -1.08 -4.94 -8.73
CA LEU A 294 0.19 -5.67 -8.62
C LEU A 294 0.80 -6.00 -9.98
N PHE A 295 -0.02 -6.39 -10.94
CA PHE A 295 0.46 -6.69 -12.29
C PHE A 295 1.07 -5.44 -12.96
N GLU A 296 0.42 -4.28 -12.84
CA GLU A 296 0.95 -3.00 -13.34
C GLU A 296 2.25 -2.59 -12.65
N MET A 297 2.35 -2.83 -11.33
CA MET A 297 3.59 -2.62 -10.59
C MET A 297 4.72 -3.54 -11.08
N ASP A 298 4.41 -4.80 -11.38
CA ASP A 298 5.40 -5.74 -11.92
C ASP A 298 5.87 -5.34 -13.33
N VAL A 299 4.95 -4.90 -14.20
CA VAL A 299 5.28 -4.36 -15.54
C VAL A 299 6.22 -3.15 -15.38
N TRP A 300 5.85 -2.20 -14.52
CA TRP A 300 6.67 -1.01 -14.25
C TRP A 300 8.06 -1.38 -13.73
N ASN A 301 8.15 -2.30 -12.78
CA ASN A 301 9.44 -2.75 -12.23
C ASN A 301 10.30 -3.44 -13.30
N ALA A 302 9.70 -4.25 -14.19
CA ALA A 302 10.42 -4.88 -15.29
C ALA A 302 10.94 -3.85 -16.30
N LEU A 303 10.14 -2.83 -16.63
CA LEU A 303 10.56 -1.72 -17.49
C LEU A 303 11.69 -0.90 -16.85
N LEU A 304 11.62 -0.62 -15.54
CA LEU A 304 12.64 0.12 -14.82
C LEU A 304 13.97 -0.65 -14.80
N LEU A 305 13.92 -1.97 -14.60
CA LEU A 305 15.10 -2.82 -14.70
C LEU A 305 15.67 -2.82 -16.12
N GLU A 306 14.84 -2.93 -17.15
CA GLU A 306 15.32 -2.88 -18.54
C GLU A 306 15.90 -1.49 -18.90
N ALA A 307 15.30 -0.41 -18.42
CA ALA A 307 15.77 0.97 -18.64
C ALA A 307 17.22 1.16 -18.19
N GLN A 308 17.64 0.48 -17.11
CA GLN A 308 19.04 0.49 -16.66
C GLN A 308 19.99 -0.17 -17.67
N TYR A 309 19.53 -1.18 -18.42
CA TYR A 309 20.35 -1.88 -19.41
C TYR A 309 20.32 -1.22 -20.80
N CYS A 310 19.23 -0.54 -21.17
CA CYS A 310 19.08 0.10 -22.49
C CYS A 310 19.48 1.58 -22.54
N GLY A 311 20.22 2.08 -21.54
CA GLY A 311 20.75 3.45 -21.55
C GLY A 311 21.61 3.78 -22.78
N ASN A 312 22.27 2.78 -23.38
CA ASN A 312 23.03 2.94 -24.62
C ASN A 312 22.16 3.25 -25.86
N GLN A 313 20.84 3.04 -25.79
CA GLN A 313 19.89 3.33 -26.86
C GLN A 313 19.20 4.71 -26.69
N GLY A 314 19.68 5.54 -25.75
CA GLY A 314 19.11 6.87 -25.50
C GLY A 314 17.87 6.86 -24.59
N VAL A 315 17.71 5.79 -23.79
CA VAL A 315 16.69 5.71 -22.74
C VAL A 315 17.21 6.38 -21.47
N ILE A 316 16.44 7.31 -20.94
CA ILE A 316 16.72 8.03 -19.70
C ILE A 316 15.66 7.64 -18.69
N TYR A 317 16.06 7.29 -17.47
CA TYR A 317 15.10 7.03 -16.39
C TYR A 317 15.33 8.05 -15.27
N THR A 318 14.24 8.68 -14.80
CA THR A 318 14.23 9.67 -13.72
C THR A 318 13.69 9.07 -12.41
N GLY A 319 13.48 7.75 -12.37
CA GLY A 319 12.89 7.02 -11.25
C GLY A 319 11.35 7.04 -11.26
N ASN A 320 10.76 8.18 -11.62
CA ASN A 320 9.31 8.34 -11.73
C ASN A 320 8.79 8.19 -13.17
N SER A 321 9.64 8.47 -14.17
CA SER A 321 9.34 8.27 -15.58
C SER A 321 10.52 7.61 -16.31
N ILE A 322 10.21 6.87 -17.37
CA ILE A 322 11.17 6.37 -18.35
C ILE A 322 10.94 7.16 -19.64
N GLU A 323 11.95 7.88 -20.09
CA GLU A 323 11.92 8.74 -21.26
C GLU A 323 12.75 8.12 -22.39
N VAL A 324 12.13 7.97 -23.55
CA VAL A 324 12.78 7.52 -24.78
C VAL A 324 12.78 8.67 -25.78
N THR A 325 13.98 9.11 -26.15
CA THR A 325 14.16 10.22 -27.10
C THR A 325 14.39 9.67 -28.51
N TYR A 326 13.66 10.21 -29.49
CA TYR A 326 13.68 9.66 -30.86
C TYR A 326 14.31 10.58 -31.88
N ASP A 327 13.96 11.87 -31.89
CA ASP A 327 14.39 12.78 -32.96
C ASP A 327 14.44 14.25 -32.49
N GLY A 328 14.97 14.52 -31.29
CA GLY A 328 15.09 15.87 -30.70
C GLY A 328 13.79 16.67 -30.51
N THR A 329 12.69 16.24 -31.13
CA THR A 329 11.40 16.89 -31.31
C THR A 329 10.33 16.13 -30.56
N TYR A 330 10.37 14.80 -30.61
CA TYR A 330 9.48 13.90 -29.89
C TYR A 330 10.21 13.07 -28.83
N LYS A 331 9.54 12.90 -27.69
CA LYS A 331 9.95 12.03 -26.59
C LYS A 331 8.75 11.20 -26.14
N THR A 332 8.93 9.91 -25.85
CA THR A 332 7.89 9.12 -25.18
C THR A 332 8.26 9.00 -23.72
N SER A 333 7.36 9.37 -22.82
CA SER A 333 7.50 9.16 -21.38
C SER A 333 6.55 8.05 -20.92
N ILE A 334 7.06 7.16 -20.09
CA ILE A 334 6.31 6.03 -19.51
C ILE A 334 6.34 6.23 -17.99
N SER A 335 5.18 6.16 -17.34
CA SER A 335 5.06 6.34 -15.89
C SER A 335 4.00 5.43 -15.29
N LEU A 336 4.14 5.12 -14.00
CA LEU A 336 3.10 4.45 -13.22
C LEU A 336 2.23 5.51 -12.53
N SER A 337 0.99 5.68 -12.97
CA SER A 337 0.08 6.67 -12.38
C SER A 337 -0.84 6.01 -11.34
N PRO A 338 -0.87 6.48 -10.08
CA PRO A 338 -1.89 6.08 -9.12
C PRO A 338 -3.22 6.76 -9.47
N VAL A 339 -4.31 6.00 -9.53
CA VAL A 339 -5.64 6.53 -9.96
C VAL A 339 -6.28 7.42 -8.88
N ASP A 340 -5.80 7.37 -7.63
CA ASP A 340 -6.34 8.15 -6.51
C ASP A 340 -5.85 9.61 -6.45
N SER A 341 -4.98 10.02 -7.37
CA SER A 341 -4.70 11.44 -7.55
C SER A 341 -5.83 12.04 -8.36
N GLY A 342 -6.73 12.79 -7.71
CA GLY A 342 -7.79 13.62 -8.34
C GLY A 342 -7.30 14.66 -9.35
N ALA A 343 -6.07 14.54 -9.86
CA ALA A 343 -5.53 15.27 -10.99
C ALA A 343 -6.17 14.86 -12.34
N ASP A 344 -6.90 13.74 -12.42
CA ASP A 344 -7.57 13.32 -13.66
C ASP A 344 -8.95 13.95 -13.87
N GLU A 345 -9.51 14.69 -12.91
CA GLU A 345 -10.73 15.48 -13.18
C GLU A 345 -10.44 16.70 -14.09
N HIS A 346 -9.17 17.07 -14.28
CA HIS A 346 -8.81 18.11 -15.24
C HIS A 346 -8.61 17.63 -16.68
N HIS A 347 -8.67 16.31 -16.96
CA HIS A 347 -8.59 15.78 -18.33
C HIS A 347 -9.79 14.93 -18.77
N LYS A 348 -10.78 14.71 -17.90
CA LYS A 348 -12.11 14.21 -18.32
C LYS A 348 -13.01 15.28 -18.94
N ASN A 349 -12.68 16.57 -18.81
CA ASN A 349 -13.44 17.67 -19.42
C ASN A 349 -13.15 17.90 -20.91
N ASP A 350 -12.20 17.19 -21.53
CA ASP A 350 -12.01 17.26 -22.99
C ASP A 350 -12.85 16.20 -23.74
N LEU A 351 -13.72 15.46 -23.03
CA LEU A 351 -14.64 14.48 -23.60
C LEU A 351 -16.07 15.02 -23.83
N SER A 352 -16.33 16.32 -23.65
CA SER A 352 -17.58 16.95 -24.07
C SER A 352 -17.34 18.18 -24.93
N SER A 353 -17.46 17.98 -26.24
CA SER A 353 -17.98 18.95 -27.20
C SER A 353 -17.40 20.38 -27.17
N ASP A 354 -16.21 20.58 -27.73
CA ASP A 354 -15.95 21.67 -28.69
C ASP A 354 -14.47 21.70 -29.13
N SER A 355 -14.19 21.16 -30.32
CA SER A 355 -13.17 21.70 -31.24
C SER A 355 -13.20 20.90 -32.55
N MET A 356 -13.83 21.49 -33.56
CA MET A 356 -13.93 21.01 -34.95
C MET A 356 -12.58 21.13 -35.72
N ASN A 357 -11.46 20.73 -35.11
CA ASN A 357 -10.14 20.63 -35.77
C ASN A 357 -9.18 19.80 -34.90
N VAL A 358 -9.52 18.53 -34.62
CA VAL A 358 -8.49 17.57 -34.18
C VAL A 358 -7.76 17.15 -35.44
N ASP A 359 -6.50 17.58 -35.59
CA ASP A 359 -5.65 17.17 -36.71
C ASP A 359 -5.64 15.63 -36.79
N ASP A 360 -5.82 15.05 -38.00
CA ASP A 360 -5.76 13.60 -38.24
C ASP A 360 -4.49 12.94 -37.64
N LYS A 361 -3.43 13.72 -37.47
CA LYS A 361 -2.16 13.32 -36.85
C LYS A 361 -2.28 13.02 -35.36
N ASP A 362 -3.13 13.73 -34.62
CA ASP A 362 -3.29 13.54 -33.18
C ASP A 362 -4.09 12.27 -32.87
N VAL A 363 -5.03 11.91 -33.75
CA VAL A 363 -5.75 10.62 -33.69
C VAL A 363 -4.78 9.46 -33.91
N GLN A 364 -3.92 9.54 -34.93
CA GLN A 364 -2.89 8.53 -35.20
C GLN A 364 -1.89 8.38 -34.06
N LEU A 365 -1.50 9.48 -33.39
CA LEU A 365 -0.61 9.44 -32.23
C LEU A 365 -1.27 8.78 -31.01
N ARG A 366 -2.58 8.98 -30.81
CA ARG A 366 -3.32 8.27 -29.74
C ARG A 366 -3.40 6.77 -30.00
N GLU A 367 -3.69 6.36 -31.24
CA GLU A 367 -3.66 4.95 -31.63
C GLU A 367 -2.27 4.34 -31.44
N LEU A 368 -1.21 5.09 -31.75
CA LEU A 368 0.16 4.65 -31.51
C LEU A 368 0.44 4.44 -30.02
N CYS A 369 0.00 5.34 -29.13
CA CYS A 369 0.12 5.15 -27.68
C CYS A 369 -0.64 3.91 -27.18
N LEU A 370 -1.80 3.62 -27.77
CA LEU A 370 -2.56 2.42 -27.46
C LEU A 370 -1.80 1.16 -27.87
N VAL A 371 -1.34 1.10 -29.12
CA VAL A 371 -0.56 -0.03 -29.63
C VAL A 371 0.72 -0.22 -28.81
N PHE A 372 1.44 0.85 -28.51
CA PHE A 372 2.66 0.80 -27.71
C PHE A 372 2.40 0.20 -26.32
N ASN A 373 1.34 0.67 -25.65
CA ASN A 373 0.96 0.15 -24.33
C ASN A 373 0.51 -1.33 -24.39
N THR A 374 -0.26 -1.73 -25.42
CA THR A 374 -0.64 -3.13 -25.62
C THR A 374 0.58 -4.04 -25.85
N LEU A 375 1.56 -3.58 -26.63
CA LEU A 375 2.77 -4.36 -26.92
C LEU A 375 3.65 -4.53 -25.69
N ILE A 376 3.76 -3.51 -24.84
CA ILE A 376 4.45 -3.62 -23.54
C ILE A 376 3.85 -4.77 -22.73
N HIS A 377 2.52 -4.81 -22.59
CA HIS A 377 1.83 -5.84 -21.83
C HIS A 377 2.01 -7.24 -22.44
N VAL A 378 1.91 -7.36 -23.77
CA VAL A 378 2.13 -8.63 -24.49
C VAL A 378 3.57 -9.15 -24.30
N LEU A 379 4.57 -8.27 -24.46
CA LEU A 379 5.98 -8.62 -24.25
C LEU A 379 6.28 -8.95 -22.79
N PHE A 380 5.63 -8.27 -21.84
CA PHE A 380 5.75 -8.58 -20.43
C PHE A 380 5.20 -9.97 -20.10
N VAL A 381 4.03 -10.35 -20.65
CA VAL A 381 3.48 -11.70 -20.49
C VAL A 381 4.44 -12.77 -21.02
N GLN A 382 5.06 -12.53 -22.18
CA GLN A 382 6.08 -13.41 -22.71
C GLN A 382 7.29 -13.51 -21.76
N TYR A 383 7.77 -12.39 -21.24
CA TYR A 383 8.86 -12.34 -20.27
C TYR A 383 8.53 -13.15 -19.00
N CYS A 384 7.31 -13.04 -18.47
CA CYS A 384 6.85 -13.88 -17.35
C CYS A 384 6.86 -15.38 -17.69
N ARG A 385 6.43 -15.77 -18.89
CA ARG A 385 6.47 -17.18 -19.34
C ARG A 385 7.90 -17.70 -19.45
N GLU A 386 8.82 -16.89 -19.95
CA GLU A 386 10.23 -17.27 -20.08
C GLU A 386 10.92 -17.38 -18.71
N THR A 387 10.74 -16.39 -17.84
CA THR A 387 11.31 -16.42 -16.48
C THR A 387 10.82 -17.60 -15.65
N GLN A 388 9.54 -17.98 -15.76
CA GLN A 388 9.00 -19.19 -15.13
C GLN A 388 9.67 -20.48 -15.65
N LYS A 389 9.97 -20.57 -16.96
CA LYS A 389 10.71 -21.71 -17.55
C LYS A 389 12.18 -21.75 -17.10
N PHE A 390 12.81 -20.61 -16.88
CA PHE A 390 14.20 -20.50 -16.43
C PHE A 390 14.39 -20.76 -14.92
N SER A 391 13.43 -20.37 -14.08
CA SER A 391 13.45 -20.58 -12.62
C SER A 391 13.62 -22.05 -12.21
N LEU A 392 13.12 -22.99 -13.02
CA LEU A 392 13.28 -24.43 -12.78
C LEU A 392 14.68 -24.99 -13.09
N LYS A 393 15.59 -24.22 -13.73
CA LYS A 393 16.87 -24.76 -14.24
C LYS A 393 18.14 -24.05 -13.75
N HIS A 394 18.10 -22.79 -13.32
CA HIS A 394 19.32 -22.08 -12.90
C HIS A 394 19.10 -21.05 -11.77
N LEU A 395 19.51 -21.40 -10.56
CA LEU A 395 19.52 -20.51 -9.37
C LEU A 395 20.76 -19.57 -9.27
N ARG A 396 21.55 -19.38 -10.34
CA ARG A 396 22.90 -18.76 -10.20
C ARG A 396 23.41 -17.87 -11.35
N GLN A 397 22.60 -17.47 -12.31
CA GLN A 397 23.05 -16.50 -13.31
C GLN A 397 22.20 -15.23 -13.25
N ASN A 398 22.85 -14.09 -13.46
CA ASN A 398 22.27 -12.75 -13.39
C ASN A 398 20.92 -12.71 -14.12
N PRO A 399 19.92 -11.99 -13.56
CA PRO A 399 18.62 -11.90 -14.20
C PRO A 399 18.80 -11.41 -15.63
N ILE A 400 18.35 -12.22 -16.59
CA ILE A 400 18.31 -11.83 -17.99
C ILE A 400 17.44 -10.56 -18.02
N PRO A 401 17.95 -9.42 -18.51
CA PRO A 401 17.14 -8.20 -18.54
C PRO A 401 15.90 -8.45 -19.37
N ALA A 402 14.76 -7.94 -18.89
CA ALA A 402 13.51 -7.96 -19.64
C ALA A 402 13.76 -7.39 -21.05
N SER A 403 13.14 -7.99 -22.06
CA SER A 403 13.27 -7.57 -23.46
C SER A 403 11.94 -7.01 -23.92
N ILE A 404 11.48 -5.95 -23.27
CA ILE A 404 10.18 -5.31 -23.48
C ILE A 404 10.37 -4.02 -24.29
N LEU A 405 11.22 -3.11 -23.82
CA LEU A 405 11.53 -1.84 -24.49
C LEU A 405 12.44 -2.02 -25.71
N ARG A 406 13.44 -2.90 -25.64
CA ARG A 406 14.43 -3.06 -26.73
C ARG A 406 13.82 -3.44 -28.08
N PRO A 407 12.90 -4.42 -28.17
CA PRO A 407 12.21 -4.71 -29.44
C PRO A 407 11.45 -3.50 -29.98
N LEU A 408 10.79 -2.73 -29.13
CA LEU A 408 10.01 -1.56 -29.54
C LEU A 408 10.91 -0.44 -30.09
N ILE A 409 12.00 -0.12 -29.38
CA ILE A 409 13.00 0.85 -29.80
C ILE A 409 13.66 0.38 -31.11
N PHE A 410 13.95 -0.92 -31.23
CA PHE A 410 14.53 -1.51 -32.43
C PHE A 410 13.62 -1.38 -33.66
N LEU A 411 12.32 -1.68 -33.54
CA LEU A 411 11.38 -1.53 -34.64
C LEU A 411 11.20 -0.07 -35.04
N PHE A 412 11.12 0.83 -34.05
CA PHE A 412 11.02 2.26 -34.30
C PHE A 412 12.25 2.81 -35.02
N SER A 413 13.46 2.52 -34.52
CA SER A 413 14.72 2.95 -35.13
C SER A 413 14.90 2.40 -36.54
N THR A 414 14.48 1.15 -36.80
CA THR A 414 14.51 0.54 -38.13
C THR A 414 13.60 1.29 -39.10
N ASN A 415 12.38 1.62 -38.68
CA ASN A 415 11.45 2.39 -39.50
C ASN A 415 12.00 3.81 -39.78
N ARG A 416 12.55 4.48 -38.76
CA ARG A 416 13.19 5.80 -38.91
C ARG A 416 14.32 5.77 -39.94
N LEU A 417 15.21 4.78 -39.86
CA LEU A 417 16.31 4.61 -40.81
C LEU A 417 15.81 4.37 -42.24
N ALA A 418 14.79 3.52 -42.39
CA ALA A 418 14.17 3.26 -43.69
C ALA A 418 13.54 4.55 -44.27
N HIS A 419 12.81 5.32 -43.46
CA HIS A 419 12.20 6.58 -43.90
C HIS A 419 13.27 7.62 -44.28
N SER A 420 14.32 7.78 -43.48
CA SER A 420 15.43 8.69 -43.79
C SER A 420 16.10 8.33 -45.12
N PHE A 421 16.27 7.04 -45.39
CA PHE A 421 16.82 6.57 -46.66
C PHE A 421 15.85 6.82 -47.83
N GLN A 422 14.54 6.65 -47.64
CA GLN A 422 13.53 6.99 -48.64
C GLN A 422 13.52 8.47 -48.99
N THR A 423 13.56 9.35 -47.99
CA THR A 423 13.65 10.80 -48.20
C THR A 423 14.89 11.17 -49.00
N TRP A 424 16.05 10.60 -48.66
CA TRP A 424 17.29 10.81 -49.41
C TRP A 424 17.19 10.34 -50.87
N LEU A 425 16.60 9.16 -51.13
CA LEU A 425 16.38 8.66 -52.49
C LEU A 425 15.41 9.54 -53.30
N GLN A 426 14.38 10.08 -52.65
CA GLN A 426 13.42 11.01 -53.26
C GLN A 426 14.07 12.34 -53.62
N GLU A 427 14.92 12.89 -52.74
CA GLU A 427 15.70 14.11 -53.01
C GLU A 427 16.59 13.96 -54.26
N HIS A 428 17.10 12.75 -54.51
CA HIS A 428 17.96 12.42 -55.65
C HIS A 428 17.18 11.89 -56.87
N ASN A 429 15.84 11.82 -56.81
CA ASN A 429 14.95 11.31 -57.88
C ASN A 429 15.31 9.88 -58.36
N ILE A 430 15.77 9.00 -57.46
CA ILE A 430 16.12 7.61 -57.81
C ILE A 430 14.88 6.73 -57.63
N PRO A 431 14.39 6.03 -58.68
CA PRO A 431 13.26 5.12 -58.52
C PRO A 431 13.67 3.88 -57.74
N PHE A 432 12.90 3.55 -56.70
CA PHE A 432 13.14 2.43 -55.80
C PHE A 432 11.87 1.61 -55.53
N THR A 433 12.07 0.35 -55.12
CA THR A 433 11.02 -0.50 -54.55
C THR A 433 11.42 -0.92 -53.14
N TYR A 434 10.48 -0.81 -52.21
CA TYR A 434 10.65 -1.14 -50.80
C TYR A 434 9.83 -2.38 -50.46
N GLU A 435 10.50 -3.47 -50.13
CA GLU A 435 9.90 -4.75 -49.74
C GLU A 435 10.37 -5.10 -48.32
N ALA A 436 9.51 -4.86 -47.31
CA ALA A 436 9.80 -5.20 -45.92
C ALA A 436 9.11 -6.51 -45.51
N GLU A 437 9.92 -7.51 -45.13
CA GLU A 437 9.40 -8.75 -44.55
C GLU A 437 9.39 -8.67 -43.02
N TYR A 438 8.31 -8.12 -42.46
CA TYR A 438 8.14 -8.11 -41.01
C TYR A 438 7.74 -9.50 -40.48
N PRO A 439 8.40 -10.01 -39.41
CA PRO A 439 8.12 -11.34 -38.88
C PRO A 439 6.66 -11.60 -38.50
N TRP A 440 5.95 -10.57 -38.02
CA TRP A 440 4.56 -10.69 -37.58
C TRP A 440 3.53 -10.84 -38.70
N THR A 441 3.88 -10.51 -39.96
CA THR A 441 2.96 -10.68 -41.11
C THR A 441 2.59 -12.14 -41.37
N LYS A 442 3.42 -13.08 -40.89
CA LYS A 442 3.23 -14.52 -41.01
C LYS A 442 2.53 -15.15 -39.79
N ALA A 443 2.25 -14.36 -38.74
CA ALA A 443 1.68 -14.87 -37.49
C ALA A 443 0.17 -15.12 -37.62
N LYS A 444 -0.28 -16.29 -37.16
CA LYS A 444 -1.69 -16.70 -37.15
C LYS A 444 -2.30 -16.68 -35.74
N SER A 445 -1.47 -16.66 -34.70
CA SER A 445 -1.88 -16.65 -33.29
C SER A 445 -1.13 -15.59 -32.49
N LEU A 446 -1.68 -15.20 -31.34
CA LEU A 446 -1.05 -14.22 -30.44
C LEU A 446 0.32 -14.72 -29.92
N GLU A 447 0.46 -16.02 -29.67
CA GLU A 447 1.74 -16.61 -29.26
C GLU A 447 2.80 -16.58 -30.38
N GLU A 448 2.37 -16.71 -31.63
CA GLU A 448 3.27 -16.54 -32.78
C GLU A 448 3.67 -15.07 -32.96
N LEU A 449 2.73 -14.15 -32.70
CA LEU A 449 3.01 -12.71 -32.70
C LEU A 449 4.03 -12.34 -31.61
N GLU A 450 3.86 -12.84 -30.37
CA GLU A 450 4.82 -12.71 -29.26
C GLU A 450 6.22 -13.15 -29.71
N ARG A 451 6.34 -14.38 -30.23
CA ARG A 451 7.62 -14.92 -30.72
C ARG A 451 8.20 -14.12 -31.89
N ALA A 452 7.35 -13.59 -32.77
CA ALA A 452 7.75 -12.79 -33.92
C ALA A 452 8.31 -11.43 -33.51
N LEU A 453 7.75 -10.79 -32.47
CA LEU A 453 8.24 -9.51 -31.94
C LEU A 453 9.63 -9.64 -31.28
N MET A 454 9.94 -10.81 -30.73
CA MET A 454 11.23 -11.13 -30.14
C MET A 454 12.28 -11.61 -31.15
N ASN A 455 11.97 -11.59 -32.45
CA ASN A 455 12.92 -11.99 -33.47
C ASN A 455 14.09 -10.97 -33.52
N PRO A 456 15.34 -11.42 -33.32
CA PRO A 456 16.49 -10.52 -33.27
C PRO A 456 16.81 -9.86 -34.62
N LYS A 457 16.21 -10.32 -35.72
CA LYS A 457 16.52 -9.87 -37.09
C LYS A 457 15.27 -9.57 -37.90
N VAL A 458 15.28 -8.44 -38.57
CA VAL A 458 14.32 -8.09 -39.62
C VAL A 458 15.07 -8.02 -40.94
N ARG A 459 14.44 -8.43 -42.04
CA ARG A 459 15.02 -8.32 -43.39
C ARG A 459 14.19 -7.34 -44.20
N ILE A 460 14.87 -6.32 -44.73
CA ILE A 460 14.27 -5.32 -45.61
C ILE A 460 15.05 -5.34 -46.92
N LEU A 461 14.34 -5.51 -48.02
CA LEU A 461 14.90 -5.55 -49.37
C LEU A 461 14.55 -4.25 -50.10
N TRP A 462 15.57 -3.62 -50.66
CA TRP A 462 15.45 -2.44 -51.50
C TRP A 462 15.95 -2.79 -52.90
N LYS A 463 15.16 -2.53 -53.94
CA LYS A 463 15.65 -2.64 -55.32
C LYS A 463 15.66 -1.25 -55.93
N LEU A 464 16.86 -0.80 -56.31
CA LEU A 464 17.09 0.50 -56.92
C LEU A 464 17.16 0.35 -58.45
N LYS A 465 16.42 1.17 -59.17
CA LYS A 465 16.51 1.27 -60.62
C LYS A 465 17.34 2.50 -60.96
N CYS A 466 18.65 2.35 -61.09
CA CYS A 466 19.53 3.48 -61.37
C CYS A 466 19.36 4.03 -62.81
N LYS A 467 19.13 3.17 -63.82
CA LYS A 467 18.83 3.53 -65.23
C LYS A 467 18.05 2.39 -65.91
N GLU A 468 17.32 2.68 -67.00
CA GLU A 468 16.46 1.70 -67.71
C GLU A 468 17.20 0.50 -68.32
N TYR A 469 18.51 0.64 -68.60
CA TYR A 469 19.30 -0.36 -69.33
C TYR A 469 20.22 -1.23 -68.45
N TYR A 470 20.25 -1.01 -67.13
CA TYR A 470 21.09 -1.77 -66.21
C TYR A 470 20.24 -2.65 -65.29
N GLU A 471 20.81 -3.78 -64.86
CA GLU A 471 20.19 -4.60 -63.82
C GLU A 471 19.99 -3.77 -62.54
N PRO A 472 18.85 -3.93 -61.85
CA PRO A 472 18.57 -3.19 -60.63
C PRO A 472 19.52 -3.64 -59.51
N ALA A 473 20.14 -2.67 -58.83
CA ALA A 473 20.93 -2.96 -57.66
C ALA A 473 20.02 -3.37 -56.50
N CYS A 474 20.40 -4.45 -55.80
CA CYS A 474 19.66 -4.98 -54.66
C CYS A 474 20.40 -4.62 -53.36
N ILE A 475 19.70 -4.00 -52.42
CA ILE A 475 20.21 -3.72 -51.08
C ILE A 475 19.41 -4.53 -50.08
N GLU A 476 20.11 -5.37 -49.32
CA GLU A 476 19.55 -6.10 -48.19
C GLU A 476 19.96 -5.38 -46.90
N GLN A 477 18.97 -4.93 -46.14
CA GLN A 477 19.16 -4.32 -44.82
C GLN A 477 18.76 -5.35 -43.76
N THR A 478 19.72 -5.73 -42.91
CA THR A 478 19.55 -6.71 -41.84
C THR A 478 19.89 -6.10 -40.48
N PRO A 479 19.03 -5.22 -39.92
CA PRO A 479 19.25 -4.68 -38.60
C PRO A 479 19.09 -5.79 -37.55
N VAL A 480 19.93 -5.74 -36.50
CA VAL A 480 19.93 -6.71 -35.40
C VAL A 480 19.70 -6.02 -34.07
N MET A 481 18.77 -6.54 -33.26
CA MET A 481 18.31 -5.92 -32.01
C MET A 481 19.44 -5.64 -30.99
N GLN A 482 20.43 -6.53 -30.88
CA GLN A 482 21.53 -6.42 -29.92
C GLN A 482 22.82 -5.83 -30.52
N GLY A 483 22.80 -5.39 -31.79
CA GLY A 483 24.00 -4.85 -32.45
C GLY A 483 25.15 -5.87 -32.59
N THR A 484 24.85 -7.18 -32.57
CA THR A 484 25.87 -8.24 -32.70
C THR A 484 26.51 -8.28 -34.09
N GLU A 485 25.80 -7.82 -35.11
CA GLU A 485 26.30 -7.73 -36.48
C GLU A 485 26.88 -6.35 -36.76
N LYS A 486 28.14 -6.32 -37.19
CA LYS A 486 28.83 -5.07 -37.54
C LYS A 486 28.34 -4.43 -38.83
N PHE A 487 27.74 -5.19 -39.72
CA PHE A 487 27.29 -4.72 -41.04
C PHE A 487 25.78 -4.85 -41.13
N ILE A 488 25.10 -3.72 -41.30
CA ILE A 488 23.64 -3.64 -41.35
C ILE A 488 23.16 -3.66 -42.81
N TRP A 489 23.95 -3.11 -43.72
CA TRP A 489 23.58 -2.94 -45.12
C TRP A 489 24.46 -3.83 -45.99
N LYS A 490 23.84 -4.51 -46.96
CA LYS A 490 24.52 -5.32 -47.95
C LYS A 490 24.06 -4.91 -49.33
N TRP A 491 24.98 -4.36 -50.11
CA TRP A 491 24.77 -4.05 -51.51
C TRP A 491 25.11 -5.28 -52.36
N GLN A 492 24.27 -5.56 -53.35
CA GLN A 492 24.48 -6.58 -54.37
C GLN A 492 24.17 -5.97 -55.73
N ASP A 493 25.19 -5.93 -56.58
CA ASP A 493 25.10 -5.57 -57.99
C ASP A 493 25.74 -6.69 -58.83
N ALA A 494 25.59 -6.63 -60.15
CA ALA A 494 26.09 -7.61 -61.12
C ALA A 494 27.60 -7.91 -60.94
N CYS A 495 28.38 -6.93 -60.46
CA CYS A 495 29.83 -7.04 -60.34
C CYS A 495 30.34 -7.40 -58.93
N ALA A 496 29.63 -7.03 -57.86
CA ALA A 496 30.15 -7.13 -56.50
C ALA A 496 29.07 -7.19 -55.41
N SER A 497 29.42 -7.81 -54.27
CA SER A 497 28.67 -7.71 -53.03
C SER A 497 29.49 -6.98 -51.97
N LEU A 498 29.01 -5.82 -51.53
CA LEU A 498 29.66 -4.97 -50.53
C LEU A 498 28.80 -4.90 -49.26
N LYS A 499 29.45 -4.64 -48.13
CA LYS A 499 28.79 -4.55 -46.82
C LYS A 499 29.15 -3.21 -46.18
N PHE A 500 28.13 -2.51 -45.68
CA PHE A 500 28.27 -1.20 -45.04
C PHE A 500 27.72 -1.25 -43.62
N GLN A 501 28.37 -0.48 -42.74
CA GLN A 501 27.96 -0.32 -41.34
C GLN A 501 26.87 0.76 -41.25
N ASP A 502 27.14 1.92 -41.85
CA ASP A 502 26.29 3.11 -41.76
C ASP A 502 25.56 3.42 -43.07
N MET A 503 24.40 4.05 -42.94
CA MET A 503 23.61 4.54 -44.08
C MET A 503 24.38 5.59 -44.89
N SER A 504 25.13 6.48 -44.24
CA SER A 504 25.89 7.54 -44.94
C SER A 504 26.94 6.97 -45.90
N ASN A 505 27.62 5.89 -45.52
CA ASN A 505 28.61 5.22 -46.37
C ASN A 505 27.94 4.56 -47.58
N LEU A 506 26.73 4.01 -47.38
CA LEU A 506 25.92 3.46 -48.47
C LEU A 506 25.48 4.57 -49.44
N CYS A 507 24.99 5.71 -48.93
CA CYS A 507 24.60 6.85 -49.76
C CYS A 507 25.76 7.38 -50.60
N GLN A 508 26.95 7.58 -49.99
CA GLN A 508 28.16 7.99 -50.72
C GLN A 508 28.58 6.97 -51.80
N TYR A 509 28.41 5.68 -51.52
CA TYR A 509 28.67 4.65 -52.51
C TYR A 509 27.68 4.69 -53.68
N ILE A 510 26.39 4.97 -53.41
CA ILE A 510 25.39 5.14 -54.46
C ILE A 510 25.71 6.38 -55.31
N GLU A 511 26.12 7.49 -54.70
CA GLU A 511 26.59 8.68 -55.42
C GLU A 511 27.79 8.37 -56.32
N TYR A 512 28.80 7.65 -55.80
CA TYR A 512 29.95 7.20 -56.57
C TYR A 512 29.53 6.30 -57.75
N TYR A 513 28.66 5.34 -57.49
CA TYR A 513 28.16 4.40 -58.50
C TYR A 513 27.39 5.11 -59.63
N LEU A 514 26.57 6.12 -59.27
CA LEU A 514 25.86 6.95 -60.24
C LEU A 514 26.83 7.84 -61.03
N ALA A 515 27.87 8.39 -60.40
CA ALA A 515 28.90 9.19 -61.05
C ALA A 515 29.75 8.35 -62.03
N GLU A 516 30.18 7.15 -61.63
CA GLU A 516 30.96 6.22 -62.47
C GLU A 516 30.17 5.77 -63.70
N LYS A 517 28.86 5.56 -63.58
CA LYS A 517 27.98 5.19 -64.70
C LYS A 517 27.49 6.38 -65.55
N ASN A 518 27.82 7.62 -65.16
CA ASN A 518 27.59 8.82 -65.96
C ASN A 518 28.82 9.21 -66.78
N HIS A 519 29.99 8.69 -66.42
CA HIS A 519 31.20 8.65 -67.25
C HIS A 519 31.19 7.43 -68.15
#